data_AF-A0A5C7UL58-F1
#
_entry.id   AF-A0A5C7UL58-F1
#
_cell.length_a   1.000
_cell.length_b   1.000
_cell.length_c   1.000
_cell.angle_alpha   90.00
_cell.angle_beta   90.00
_cell.angle_gamma   90.00
#
_symmetry.space_group_name_H-M   'P 1'
#
loop_
_entity.id
_entity.type
_entity.pdbx_description
1 polymer ?
#
loop_
_entity_poly.entity_id
_entity_poly.type
_entity_poly.pdbx_seq_one_letter_code
_entity_poly.pdbx_strand_id
1 'polypeptide(L)'
;MVDAIYTNRPFLVISYKIALPRDRPKQGIFQHFKKKIMNQEAIQTPFANEDLFNLIQARQGGKITIIGFNMLGLPFAWQATVYNCTMRQFAQYSNSVLIGFIPKGKRKPTGYRVNSRNDGGCIIFDGWLNPDVNPFPCKTEYGSQISLPSFSDQYMVTALKSIPQQPIFNNTGITA
;
A
#
# COMPACT_ATOMS: atom_id res chain seq x y z
N MET A 1 6.20 -50.15 -11.64
CA MET A 1 7.22 -49.18 -12.05
C MET A 1 7.00 -47.94 -11.21
N VAL A 2 7.99 -47.63 -10.37
CA VAL A 2 8.09 -46.48 -9.43
C VAL A 2 8.03 -45.18 -10.28
N ASP A 3 7.40 -44.06 -9.91
CA ASP A 3 7.74 -43.22 -8.77
C ASP A 3 6.57 -42.41 -8.19
N ALA A 4 6.61 -42.27 -6.86
CA ALA A 4 5.83 -41.33 -6.08
C ALA A 4 6.62 -40.03 -5.89
N ILE A 5 5.95 -38.88 -5.96
CA ILE A 5 6.42 -37.65 -5.31
C ILE A 5 5.38 -37.25 -4.28
N TYR A 6 5.72 -37.47 -3.01
CA TYR A 6 5.09 -36.84 -1.86
C TYR A 6 5.48 -35.35 -1.85
N THR A 7 4.50 -34.45 -1.81
CA THR A 7 4.65 -33.22 -1.03
C THR A 7 3.37 -32.94 -0.25
N ASN A 8 3.60 -32.44 0.95
CA ASN A 8 2.76 -32.53 2.12
C ASN A 8 2.10 -31.15 2.35
N ARG A 9 0.77 -31.05 2.26
CA ARG A 9 -0.17 -30.28 3.12
C ARG A 9 -1.44 -29.79 2.38
N PRO A 10 -2.59 -29.75 3.07
CA PRO A 10 -3.91 -29.72 2.45
C PRO A 10 -4.44 -28.29 2.26
N PHE A 11 -4.90 -27.96 1.05
CA PHE A 11 -5.90 -26.91 0.89
C PHE A 11 -7.28 -27.56 0.96
N LEU A 12 -8.03 -27.21 2.00
CA LEU A 12 -9.43 -27.58 2.18
C LEU A 12 -10.24 -26.90 1.06
N VAL A 13 -10.59 -27.63 0.01
CA VAL A 13 -11.51 -27.14 -1.03
C VAL A 13 -12.94 -27.36 -0.53
N ILE A 14 -13.58 -26.30 -0.05
CA ILE A 14 -15.02 -26.32 0.24
C ILE A 14 -15.75 -26.13 -1.09
N SER A 15 -16.23 -27.21 -1.68
CA SER A 15 -17.13 -27.19 -2.85
C SER A 15 -18.58 -27.14 -2.38
N TYR A 16 -19.28 -26.02 -2.57
CA TYR A 16 -20.75 -25.98 -2.47
C TYR A 16 -21.37 -26.24 -3.84
N LYS A 17 -22.13 -27.33 -3.95
CA LYS A 17 -22.92 -27.69 -5.13
C LYS A 17 -24.27 -26.96 -5.03
N ILE A 18 -24.37 -25.77 -5.62
CA ILE A 18 -25.64 -25.03 -5.68
C ILE A 18 -26.49 -25.64 -6.81
N ALA A 19 -27.61 -26.26 -6.47
CA ALA A 19 -28.61 -26.70 -7.43
C ALA A 19 -29.29 -25.46 -8.04
N LEU A 20 -29.13 -25.26 -9.35
CA LEU A 20 -29.82 -24.20 -10.08
C LEU A 20 -31.26 -24.64 -10.42
N PRO A 21 -32.30 -23.85 -10.09
CA PRO A 21 -33.64 -24.10 -10.61
C PRO A 21 -33.73 -23.72 -12.10
N ARG A 22 -34.54 -24.51 -12.84
CA ARG A 22 -34.79 -24.40 -14.29
C ARG A 22 -35.53 -23.11 -14.68
N ASP A 23 -35.14 -22.61 -15.85
CA ASP A 23 -35.85 -21.80 -16.84
C ASP A 23 -36.64 -20.55 -16.39
N ARG A 24 -36.03 -19.37 -16.65
CA ARG A 24 -36.76 -18.19 -17.15
C ARG A 24 -35.92 -17.45 -18.21
N PRO A 25 -36.56 -16.88 -19.26
CA PRO A 25 -35.86 -16.43 -20.45
C PRO A 25 -35.12 -15.09 -20.27
N LYS A 26 -34.09 -14.99 -21.11
CA LYS A 26 -33.05 -13.97 -21.28
C LYS A 26 -33.59 -12.53 -21.36
N GLN A 27 -32.79 -11.55 -20.89
CA GLN A 27 -32.21 -10.45 -21.72
C GLN A 27 -31.73 -9.19 -20.97
N GLY A 28 -31.94 -9.03 -19.66
CA GLY A 28 -31.54 -7.79 -18.95
C GLY A 28 -30.15 -7.77 -18.28
N ILE A 29 -29.68 -8.91 -17.77
CA ILE A 29 -28.60 -8.90 -16.75
C ILE A 29 -27.20 -9.01 -17.38
N PHE A 30 -27.06 -9.71 -18.51
CA PHE A 30 -25.75 -9.87 -19.17
C PHE A 30 -25.21 -8.59 -19.82
N GLN A 31 -26.09 -7.66 -20.22
CA GLN A 31 -25.65 -6.35 -20.73
C GLN A 31 -25.16 -5.43 -19.60
N HIS A 32 -25.73 -5.58 -18.40
CA HIS A 32 -25.29 -4.83 -17.22
C HIS A 32 -23.91 -5.31 -16.74
N PHE A 33 -23.63 -6.61 -16.81
CA PHE A 33 -22.31 -7.15 -16.46
C PHE A 33 -21.23 -6.83 -17.50
N LYS A 34 -21.54 -6.83 -18.80
CA LYS A 34 -20.57 -6.38 -19.82
C LYS A 34 -20.26 -4.87 -19.70
N LYS A 35 -21.27 -4.03 -19.42
CA LYS A 35 -21.02 -2.60 -19.13
C LYS A 35 -20.19 -2.39 -17.86
N LYS A 36 -20.36 -3.21 -16.83
CA LYS A 36 -19.58 -3.10 -15.59
C LYS A 36 -18.13 -3.58 -15.73
N ILE A 37 -17.85 -4.47 -16.69
CA ILE A 37 -16.48 -4.92 -17.02
C ILE A 37 -15.80 -3.95 -18.00
N MET A 38 -16.56 -3.26 -18.86
CA MET A 38 -16.03 -2.24 -19.79
C MET A 38 -15.97 -0.81 -19.20
N ASN A 39 -16.72 -0.51 -18.14
CA ASN A 39 -16.56 0.72 -17.34
C ASN A 39 -15.46 0.55 -16.27
N GLN A 40 -14.31 0.02 -16.65
CA GLN A 40 -13.03 0.46 -16.08
C GLN A 40 -12.54 1.71 -16.82
N GLU A 41 -13.48 2.58 -17.23
CA GLU A 41 -13.16 3.95 -17.57
C GLU A 41 -12.63 4.61 -16.30
N ALA A 42 -11.33 4.89 -16.32
CA ALA A 42 -10.67 5.87 -15.49
C ALA A 42 -11.19 5.93 -14.05
N ILE A 43 -10.85 4.92 -13.25
CA ILE A 43 -10.68 5.17 -11.82
C ILE A 43 -9.69 6.33 -11.77
N GLN A 44 -10.17 7.51 -11.38
CA GLN A 44 -9.34 8.70 -11.22
C GLN A 44 -8.09 8.28 -10.45
N THR A 45 -6.96 8.23 -11.14
CA THR A 45 -5.69 7.79 -10.57
C THR A 45 -5.39 8.73 -9.41
N PRO A 46 -5.26 8.24 -8.17
CA PRO A 46 -4.72 9.06 -7.10
C PRO A 46 -3.23 9.28 -7.42
N PHE A 47 -2.94 10.37 -8.14
CA PHE A 47 -1.63 10.76 -8.67
C PHE A 47 -1.04 9.82 -9.74
N ALA A 48 -0.48 10.37 -10.82
CA ALA A 48 0.23 9.57 -11.80
C ALA A 48 1.56 9.10 -11.20
N ASN A 49 1.89 7.81 -11.32
CA ASN A 49 3.17 7.26 -10.84
C ASN A 49 4.38 7.96 -11.48
N GLU A 50 4.20 8.60 -12.63
CA GLU A 50 5.19 9.47 -13.28
C GLU A 50 5.50 10.73 -12.46
N ASP A 51 4.50 11.35 -11.85
CA ASP A 51 4.70 12.54 -11.00
C ASP A 51 5.50 12.18 -9.76
N LEU A 52 5.16 11.06 -9.11
CA LEU A 52 5.94 10.52 -7.99
C LEU A 52 7.39 10.22 -8.42
N PHE A 53 7.56 9.58 -9.58
CA PHE A 53 8.89 9.28 -10.11
C PHE A 53 9.70 10.56 -10.29
N ASN A 54 9.16 11.56 -10.98
CA ASN A 54 9.83 12.84 -11.22
C ASN A 54 10.16 13.56 -9.90
N LEU A 55 9.23 13.55 -8.94
CA LEU A 55 9.35 14.19 -7.64
C LEU A 55 10.45 13.58 -6.77
N ILE A 56 10.59 12.24 -6.79
CA ILE A 56 11.64 11.53 -6.07
C ILE A 56 12.98 11.59 -6.82
N GLN A 57 12.94 11.52 -8.16
CA GLN A 57 14.14 11.62 -8.99
C GLN A 57 14.81 12.98 -8.83
N ALA A 58 14.04 14.06 -8.73
CA ALA A 58 14.55 15.41 -8.42
C ALA A 58 15.21 15.51 -7.04
N ARG A 59 14.98 14.54 -6.14
CA ARG A 59 15.52 14.47 -4.78
C ARG A 59 16.59 13.41 -4.62
N GLN A 60 17.20 12.92 -5.70
CA GLN A 60 18.28 11.95 -5.60
C GLN A 60 19.45 12.52 -4.76
N GLY A 61 19.92 11.74 -3.78
CA GLY A 61 20.89 12.20 -2.77
C GLY A 61 20.28 13.03 -1.62
N GLY A 62 19.01 13.44 -1.75
CA GLY A 62 18.26 14.17 -0.74
C GLY A 62 17.73 13.29 0.38
N LYS A 63 17.30 13.93 1.47
CA LYS A 63 16.71 13.26 2.64
C LYS A 63 15.20 13.21 2.47
N ILE A 64 14.59 12.07 2.79
CA ILE A 64 13.13 11.90 2.80
C ILE A 64 12.69 11.13 4.04
N THR A 65 11.42 11.27 4.36
CA THR A 65 10.73 10.43 5.36
C THR A 65 9.54 9.75 4.71
N ILE A 66 9.51 8.42 4.76
CA ILE A 66 8.42 7.60 4.22
C ILE A 66 7.60 7.05 5.38
N ILE A 67 6.30 7.24 5.34
CA ILE A 67 5.32 6.70 6.28
C ILE A 67 4.39 5.77 5.52
N GLY A 68 4.06 4.61 6.10
CA GLY A 68 3.12 3.68 5.50
C GLY A 68 2.85 2.49 6.41
N PHE A 69 2.20 1.46 5.87
CA PHE A 69 1.94 0.21 6.58
C PHE A 69 2.89 -0.90 6.15
N ASN A 70 3.33 -1.70 7.12
CA ASN A 70 3.98 -2.96 6.83
C ASN A 70 2.96 -4.03 6.41
N MET A 71 3.43 -5.24 6.10
CA MET A 71 2.55 -6.35 5.68
C MET A 71 1.55 -6.82 6.74
N LEU A 72 1.75 -6.45 8.01
CA LEU A 72 0.85 -6.76 9.12
C LEU A 72 -0.14 -5.62 9.40
N GLY A 73 -0.08 -4.54 8.62
CA GLY A 73 -0.90 -3.35 8.81
C GLY A 73 -0.48 -2.48 9.99
N LEU A 74 0.74 -2.65 10.51
CA LEU A 74 1.30 -1.76 11.52
C LEU A 74 2.01 -0.59 10.85
N PRO A 75 1.88 0.64 11.39
CA PRO A 75 2.54 1.80 10.81
C PRO A 75 4.05 1.70 10.96
N PHE A 76 4.76 2.28 9.99
CA PHE A 76 6.20 2.50 10.08
C PHE A 76 6.55 3.91 9.61
N ALA A 77 7.72 4.38 10.03
CA ALA A 77 8.36 5.57 9.48
C ALA A 77 9.83 5.28 9.17
N TRP A 78 10.26 5.57 7.95
CA TRP A 78 11.64 5.47 7.52
C TRP A 78 12.19 6.84 7.18
N GLN A 79 13.17 7.27 7.96
CA GLN A 79 14.08 8.35 7.58
C GLN A 79 15.16 7.77 6.68
N ALA A 80 15.34 8.33 5.49
CA ALA A 80 16.29 7.79 4.54
C ALA A 80 16.89 8.84 3.61
N THR A 81 17.98 8.50 2.96
CA THR A 81 18.54 9.28 1.84
C THR A 81 18.21 8.57 0.54
N VAL A 82 17.67 9.30 -0.44
CA VAL A 82 17.31 8.75 -1.76
C VAL A 82 18.59 8.35 -2.49
N TYR A 83 18.66 7.09 -2.90
CA TYR A 83 19.78 6.54 -3.66
C TYR A 83 19.48 6.55 -5.15
N ASN A 84 18.32 6.04 -5.55
CA ASN A 84 17.84 6.05 -6.93
C ASN A 84 16.31 5.95 -6.97
N CYS A 85 15.73 6.25 -8.12
CA CYS A 85 14.32 5.99 -8.42
C CYS A 85 14.24 5.29 -9.77
N THR A 86 13.40 4.26 -9.89
CA THR A 86 13.19 3.57 -11.18
C THR A 86 11.73 3.24 -11.36
N MET A 87 11.23 3.40 -12.58
CA MET A 87 9.91 2.94 -12.97
C MET A 87 10.05 1.60 -13.70
N ARG A 88 9.37 0.56 -13.22
CA ARG A 88 9.37 -0.78 -13.83
C ARG A 88 8.03 -1.46 -13.61
N GLN A 89 7.63 -2.33 -14.54
CA GLN A 89 6.50 -3.21 -14.33
C GLN A 89 6.76 -4.14 -13.13
N PHE A 90 5.72 -4.36 -12.31
CA PHE A 90 5.75 -5.31 -11.21
C PHE A 90 4.39 -5.98 -11.02
N ALA A 91 4.36 -7.31 -11.09
CA ALA A 91 3.13 -8.08 -11.12
C ALA A 91 2.16 -7.55 -12.20
N GLN A 92 0.92 -7.25 -11.82
CA GLN A 92 -0.12 -6.71 -12.69
C GLN A 92 -0.02 -5.20 -12.92
N TYR A 93 0.93 -4.50 -12.31
CA TYR A 93 1.08 -3.05 -12.40
C TYR A 93 2.14 -2.67 -13.43
N SER A 94 1.72 -2.05 -14.54
CA SER A 94 2.60 -1.62 -15.63
C SER A 94 3.59 -0.53 -15.20
N ASN A 95 3.12 0.46 -14.44
CA ASN A 95 3.90 1.61 -14.02
C ASN A 95 4.06 1.58 -12.50
N SER A 96 5.04 0.83 -11.99
CA SER A 96 5.36 0.78 -10.56
C SER A 96 6.65 1.54 -10.27
N VAL A 97 6.63 2.41 -9.26
CA VAL A 97 7.79 3.21 -8.85
C VAL A 97 8.53 2.46 -7.75
N LEU A 98 9.80 2.15 -7.99
CA LEU A 98 10.72 1.64 -6.98
C LEU A 98 11.61 2.79 -6.51
N ILE A 99 11.41 3.19 -5.27
CA ILE A 99 12.25 4.16 -4.57
C ILE A 99 13.36 3.38 -3.87
N GLY A 100 14.60 3.53 -4.33
CA GLY A 100 15.76 3.02 -3.63
C GLY A 100 16.33 4.08 -2.69
N PHE A 101 16.58 3.70 -1.44
CA PHE A 101 17.04 4.62 -0.40
C PHE A 101 17.94 3.91 0.60
N ILE A 102 18.73 4.68 1.35
CA ILE A 102 19.54 4.19 2.46
C ILE A 102 18.90 4.68 3.76
N PRO A 103 18.33 3.79 4.60
CA PRO A 103 17.75 4.20 5.87
C PRO A 103 18.81 4.85 6.78
N LYS A 104 18.39 5.82 7.58
CA LYS A 104 19.25 6.48 8.56
C LYS A 104 19.90 5.45 9.49
N GLY A 105 21.21 5.56 9.66
CA GLY A 105 22.00 4.64 10.47
C GLY A 105 22.26 3.27 9.82
N LYS A 106 21.86 3.07 8.56
CA LYS A 106 22.18 1.88 7.78
C LYS A 106 23.16 2.23 6.65
N ARG A 107 23.81 1.20 6.11
CA ARG A 107 24.75 1.32 4.97
C ARG A 107 24.24 0.64 3.70
N LYS A 108 23.30 -0.30 3.83
CA LYS A 108 22.78 -1.07 2.71
C LYS A 108 21.56 -0.35 2.12
N PRO A 109 21.51 -0.18 0.78
CA PRO A 109 20.31 0.34 0.12
C PRO A 109 19.15 -0.63 0.29
N THR A 110 17.96 -0.06 0.43
CA THR A 110 16.67 -0.74 0.56
C THR A 110 15.72 -0.15 -0.49
N GLY A 111 14.73 -0.93 -0.92
CA GLY A 111 13.73 -0.48 -1.89
C GLY A 111 12.33 -0.43 -1.27
N TYR A 112 11.57 0.59 -1.60
CA TYR A 112 10.14 0.68 -1.32
C TYR A 112 9.40 0.91 -2.63
N ARG A 113 8.35 0.11 -2.85
CA ARG A 113 7.63 0.08 -4.11
C ARG A 113 6.26 0.73 -3.93
N VAL A 114 5.95 1.70 -4.79
CA VAL A 114 4.67 2.39 -4.84
C VAL A 114 3.96 2.05 -6.15
N ASN A 115 2.71 1.62 -6.04
CA ASN A 115 1.86 1.25 -7.17
C ASN A 115 0.57 2.06 -7.13
N SER A 116 -0.14 2.13 -8.25
CA SER A 116 -1.38 2.91 -8.40
C SER A 116 -2.54 2.49 -7.48
N ARG A 117 -2.50 1.27 -6.93
CA ARG A 117 -3.52 0.74 -6.02
C ARG A 117 -3.14 0.69 -4.55
N ASN A 118 -1.89 1.04 -4.20
CA ASN A 118 -1.24 0.72 -2.92
C ASN A 118 -2.24 0.50 -1.77
N ASP A 119 -2.61 -0.75 -1.48
CA ASP A 119 -3.73 -1.10 -0.58
C ASP A 119 -3.48 -0.71 0.91
N GLY A 120 -2.32 -0.10 1.20
CA GLY A 120 -2.02 0.54 2.48
C GLY A 120 -1.55 2.00 2.36
N GLY A 121 -1.46 2.56 1.15
CA GLY A 121 -0.95 3.91 0.90
C GLY A 121 0.44 4.19 1.47
N CYS A 122 0.99 5.34 1.12
CA CYS A 122 2.18 5.89 1.76
C CYS A 122 2.15 7.41 1.70
N ILE A 123 2.80 8.01 2.68
CA ILE A 123 3.00 9.46 2.77
C ILE A 123 4.50 9.70 2.76
N ILE A 124 4.96 10.59 1.89
CA ILE A 124 6.37 10.94 1.77
C ILE A 124 6.52 12.42 2.10
N PHE A 125 7.51 12.72 2.93
CA PHE A 125 7.93 14.07 3.29
C PHE A 125 9.35 14.33 2.82
N ASP A 126 9.63 15.61 2.59
CA ASP A 126 10.99 16.09 2.39
C ASP A 126 11.72 16.19 3.74
N GLY A 127 12.98 15.80 3.77
CA GLY A 127 13.80 15.82 4.98
C GLY A 127 13.63 14.61 5.92
N TRP A 128 14.41 14.60 7.00
CA TRP A 128 14.29 13.61 8.07
C TRP A 128 13.41 14.16 9.17
N LEU A 129 12.19 13.63 9.24
CA LEU A 129 11.16 14.02 10.19
C LEU A 129 10.86 12.84 11.12
N ASN A 130 10.47 13.13 12.36
CA ASN A 130 10.13 12.13 13.37
C ASN A 130 8.60 12.08 13.55
N PRO A 131 7.83 11.46 12.63
CA PRO A 131 6.40 11.30 12.81
C PRO A 131 6.11 10.39 14.01
N ASP A 132 5.01 10.69 14.71
CA ASP A 132 4.43 9.76 15.67
C ASP A 132 3.70 8.63 14.92
N VAL A 133 4.38 7.49 14.83
CA VAL A 133 3.84 6.23 14.28
C VAL A 133 3.64 5.20 15.38
N ASN A 134 3.36 5.63 16.61
CA ASN A 134 3.16 4.73 17.73
C ASN A 134 1.94 3.80 17.45
N PRO A 135 2.12 2.46 17.43
CA PRO A 135 1.02 1.53 17.26
C PRO A 135 0.06 1.49 18.47
N PHE A 136 0.44 2.12 19.58
CA PHE A 136 -0.31 2.17 20.83
C PHE A 136 -0.61 3.62 21.27
N PRO A 137 -1.41 4.37 20.50
CA PRO A 137 -1.62 5.80 20.75
C PRO A 137 -2.48 6.07 21.99
N CYS A 138 -3.39 5.15 22.34
CA CYS A 138 -4.28 5.32 23.48
C CYS A 138 -3.64 4.80 24.77
N LYS A 139 -3.35 5.71 25.69
CA LYS A 139 -3.03 5.38 27.09
C LYS A 139 -4.31 5.53 27.91
N THR A 140 -4.80 4.46 28.52
CA THR A 140 -5.85 4.59 29.53
C THR A 140 -5.28 5.24 30.80
N GLU A 141 -6.14 5.81 31.64
CA GLU A 141 -5.75 6.39 32.94
C GLU A 141 -5.01 5.38 33.85
N TYR A 142 -5.20 4.08 33.61
CA TYR A 142 -4.56 2.98 34.33
C TYR A 142 -3.33 2.40 33.61
N GLY A 143 -2.83 3.07 32.57
CA GLY A 143 -1.62 2.66 31.84
C GLY A 143 -1.81 1.47 30.88
N SER A 144 -3.04 1.03 30.63
CA SER A 144 -3.30 0.04 29.57
C SER A 144 -3.18 0.70 28.20
N GLN A 145 -2.47 0.03 27.30
CA GLN A 145 -2.30 0.46 25.92
C GLN A 145 -3.31 -0.26 25.04
N ILE A 146 -4.16 0.51 24.36
CA ILE A 146 -5.07 -0.05 23.36
C ILE A 146 -4.43 0.13 21.99
N SER A 147 -4.13 -0.99 21.33
CA SER A 147 -3.68 -1.00 19.93
C SER A 147 -4.85 -0.70 19.00
N LEU A 148 -4.62 0.12 17.98
CA LEU A 148 -5.61 0.27 16.91
C LEU A 148 -5.58 -0.96 15.99
N PRO A 149 -6.69 -1.25 15.26
CA PRO A 149 -6.71 -2.31 14.27
C PRO A 149 -5.60 -2.15 13.22
N SER A 150 -5.13 -3.27 12.66
CA SER A 150 -4.25 -3.26 11.48
C SER A 150 -4.86 -2.44 10.35
N PHE A 151 -4.03 -1.66 9.65
CA PHE A 151 -4.41 -0.77 8.56
C PHE A 151 -5.40 0.34 8.98
N SER A 152 -5.45 0.71 10.27
CA SER A 152 -6.28 1.82 10.71
C SER A 152 -5.73 3.17 10.21
N ASP A 153 -6.57 3.93 9.50
CA ASP A 153 -6.26 5.28 9.01
C ASP A 153 -5.81 6.24 10.12
N GLN A 154 -6.26 6.00 11.35
CA GLN A 154 -5.88 6.80 12.53
C GLN A 154 -4.35 6.83 12.75
N TYR A 155 -3.63 5.77 12.36
CA TYR A 155 -2.17 5.78 12.42
C TYR A 155 -1.57 6.87 11.51
N MET A 156 -2.09 6.98 10.28
CA MET A 156 -1.64 8.00 9.32
C MET A 156 -2.08 9.40 9.73
N VAL A 157 -3.30 9.56 10.27
CA VAL A 157 -3.77 10.84 10.81
C VAL A 157 -2.87 11.33 11.96
N THR A 158 -2.52 10.43 12.89
CA THR A 158 -1.64 10.76 14.02
C THR A 158 -0.25 11.18 13.53
N ALA A 159 0.30 10.42 12.58
CA ALA A 159 1.58 10.74 11.96
C ALA A 159 1.56 12.09 11.23
N LEU A 160 0.49 12.37 10.46
CA LEU A 160 0.31 13.66 9.77
C LEU A 160 0.23 14.82 10.76
N LYS A 161 -0.56 14.70 11.83
CA LYS A 161 -0.71 15.74 12.85
C LYS A 161 0.56 16.01 13.65
N SER A 162 1.43 15.02 13.77
CA SER A 162 2.71 15.15 14.48
C SER A 162 3.77 15.96 13.71
N ILE A 163 3.56 16.19 12.41
CA ILE A 163 4.50 16.89 11.53
C ILE A 163 3.86 18.20 11.03
N PRO A 164 4.50 19.37 11.19
CA PRO A 164 3.95 20.65 10.71
C PRO A 164 4.12 20.86 9.20
N GLN A 165 5.05 20.15 8.57
CA GLN A 165 5.34 20.26 7.15
C GLN A 165 4.29 19.52 6.32
N GLN A 166 3.96 20.02 5.12
CA GLN A 166 3.09 19.28 4.19
C GLN A 166 3.84 18.12 3.52
N PRO A 167 3.17 16.99 3.26
CA PRO A 167 3.76 15.89 2.52
C PRO A 167 4.00 16.28 1.07
N ILE A 168 5.13 15.83 0.51
CA ILE A 168 5.43 16.00 -0.91
C ILE A 168 4.68 14.97 -1.77
N PHE A 169 4.26 13.86 -1.16
CA PHE A 169 3.43 12.85 -1.80
C PHE A 169 2.51 12.19 -0.77
N ASN A 170 1.24 12.02 -1.12
CA ASN A 170 0.26 11.32 -0.31
C ASN A 170 -0.75 10.60 -1.21
N ASN A 171 -0.71 9.27 -1.22
CA ASN A 171 -1.71 8.45 -1.93
C ASN A 171 -2.62 7.65 -0.99
N THR A 172 -2.65 8.01 0.30
CA THR A 172 -3.56 7.36 1.27
C THR A 172 -4.99 7.89 1.17
N GLY A 173 -5.19 9.09 0.60
CA GLY A 173 -6.48 9.81 0.65
C GLY A 173 -6.78 10.44 2.01
N ILE A 174 -5.90 10.26 3.00
CA ILE A 174 -6.05 10.77 4.36
C ILE A 174 -5.49 12.19 4.44
N THR A 175 -6.21 13.08 5.12
CA THR A 175 -5.80 14.45 5.40
C THR A 175 -5.67 14.68 6.91
N ALA A 176 -4.87 15.68 7.30
CA ALA A 176 -4.60 16.02 8.70
C ALA A 176 -5.80 16.72 9.36
#